data_AF-A0A9J6EIN1-F1
#
_entry.id   AF-A0A9J6EIN1-F1
#
_cell.length_a   1.000
_cell.length_b   1.000
_cell.length_c   1.000
_cell.angle_alpha   90.00
_cell.angle_beta   90.00
_cell.angle_gamma   90.00
#
_symmetry.space_group_name_H-M   'P 1'
#
loop_
_entity.id
_entity.type
_entity.pdbx_description
1 polymer ?
#
loop_
_entity_poly.entity_id
_entity_poly.type
_entity_poly.pdbx_seq_one_letter_code
_entity_poly.pdbx_strand_id
1 'polypeptide(L)'
;MPTRKVPAPPFQPRASYPQLQFNGPALTPPTRGAPSIIARYVTLVDTPDTSQEKKAVGRFYLRDTIVPFCSDETHELRPVQNMKMASSNTLFEIVCSFLNTWKPCTMYYGITEAGLVRGVMLNQKERDVVRLGIDKMERTLRPRPMPQSIAVEFVPILRTPDDSREAVSVFVVEVIVRGAPDTLYIPSSNGCYLRDKATYHATTEEVRA
;
A
#
# COMPACT_ATOMS: atom_id res chain seq x y z
N MET A 1 52.70 -10.32 11.71
CA MET A 1 52.10 -9.45 12.74
C MET A 1 50.58 -9.59 12.67
N PRO A 2 49.89 -10.04 13.73
CA PRO A 2 48.45 -10.19 13.70
C PRO A 2 47.76 -8.86 14.06
N THR A 3 46.86 -8.39 13.20
CA THR A 3 46.05 -7.18 13.44
C THR A 3 44.94 -7.49 14.44
N ARG A 4 44.98 -6.78 15.57
CA ARG A 4 44.02 -6.87 16.68
C ARG A 4 42.70 -6.25 16.21
N LYS A 5 41.65 -7.07 16.05
CA LYS A 5 40.28 -6.59 15.82
C LYS A 5 39.82 -5.81 17.06
N VAL A 6 39.51 -4.53 16.89
CA VAL A 6 38.85 -3.70 17.91
C VAL A 6 37.34 -3.95 17.81
N PRO A 7 36.64 -4.24 18.92
CA PRO A 7 35.19 -4.42 18.89
C PRO A 7 34.47 -3.09 18.65
N ALA A 8 33.41 -3.12 17.83
CA ALA A 8 32.56 -1.97 17.59
C ALA A 8 31.80 -1.59 18.88
N PRO A 9 31.57 -0.29 19.14
CA PRO A 9 30.87 0.16 20.33
C PRO A 9 29.38 -0.24 20.27
N PRO A 10 28.74 -0.48 21.44
CA PRO A 10 27.32 -0.80 21.50
C PRO A 10 26.46 0.38 21.04
N PHE A 11 25.44 0.08 20.24
CA PHE A 11 24.43 1.03 19.77
C PHE A 11 23.65 1.60 20.97
N GLN A 12 23.73 2.91 21.15
CA GLN A 12 22.87 3.65 22.09
C GLN A 12 21.73 4.29 21.30
N PRO A 13 20.45 3.98 21.59
CA PRO A 13 19.33 4.66 20.95
C PRO A 13 19.35 6.14 21.35
N ARG A 14 19.57 7.02 20.37
CA ARG A 14 19.48 8.46 20.57
C ARG A 14 18.02 8.89 20.73
N ALA A 15 17.83 9.65 21.80
CA ALA A 15 16.71 10.50 22.22
C ALA A 15 15.50 10.69 21.28
N SER A 16 14.34 10.61 21.92
CA SER A 16 13.02 11.12 21.54
C SER A 16 13.06 12.42 20.74
N TYR A 17 12.44 12.41 19.56
CA TYR A 17 12.18 13.62 18.78
C TYR A 17 11.11 14.49 19.45
N PRO A 18 11.25 15.83 19.46
CA PRO A 18 10.23 16.73 19.97
C PRO A 18 9.01 16.78 19.05
N GLN A 19 7.82 16.73 19.65
CA GLN A 19 6.53 16.96 18.97
C GLN A 19 6.47 18.39 18.43
N LEU A 20 6.42 18.53 17.10
CA LEU A 20 6.13 19.81 16.45
C LEU A 20 4.63 20.11 16.58
N GLN A 21 4.29 21.09 17.42
CA GLN A 21 2.94 21.67 17.46
C GLN A 21 2.74 22.57 16.22
N PHE A 22 1.82 22.20 15.34
CA PHE A 22 1.39 23.03 14.23
C PHE A 22 0.38 24.09 14.72
N ASN A 23 0.84 25.34 14.86
CA ASN A 23 -0.02 26.51 14.89
C ASN A 23 -0.11 27.11 13.47
N GLY A 24 -1.08 26.66 12.69
CA GLY A 24 -1.46 27.25 11.41
C GLY A 24 -2.86 27.89 11.48
N PRO A 25 -3.17 28.89 10.64
CA PRO A 25 -4.45 29.57 10.68
C PRO A 25 -5.59 28.63 10.28
N ALA A 26 -6.75 28.79 10.94
CA ALA A 26 -7.94 27.99 10.72
C ALA A 26 -8.41 28.09 9.25
N LEU A 27 -8.41 26.96 8.55
CA LEU A 27 -9.04 26.84 7.23
C LEU A 27 -10.55 27.02 7.40
N THR A 28 -11.10 28.07 6.80
CA THR A 28 -12.54 28.29 6.70
C THR A 28 -13.21 27.15 5.92
N PRO A 29 -14.42 26.70 6.33
CA PRO A 29 -15.10 25.60 5.66
C PRO A 29 -15.52 25.98 4.22
N PRO A 30 -15.44 25.06 3.25
CA PRO A 30 -15.88 25.31 1.88
C PRO A 30 -17.41 25.49 1.83
N THR A 31 -17.80 26.50 1.06
CA THR A 31 -19.17 26.94 0.78
C THR A 31 -20.05 25.80 0.22
N ARG A 32 -21.29 25.71 0.75
CA ARG A 32 -22.37 24.81 0.30
C ARG A 32 -22.54 24.88 -1.23
N GLY A 33 -22.46 23.73 -1.91
CA GLY A 33 -22.90 23.67 -3.32
C GLY A 33 -22.44 22.50 -4.19
N ALA A 34 -21.58 21.59 -3.75
CA ALA A 34 -21.21 20.41 -4.53
C ALA A 34 -21.34 19.13 -3.68
N PRO A 35 -21.97 18.05 -4.18
CA PRO A 35 -21.96 16.78 -3.49
C PRO A 35 -20.53 16.23 -3.54
N SER A 36 -19.74 16.45 -2.50
CA SER A 36 -18.53 15.69 -2.27
C SER A 36 -18.95 14.27 -1.92
N ILE A 37 -19.09 13.41 -2.94
CA ILE A 37 -19.19 11.97 -2.72
C ILE A 37 -17.79 11.51 -2.34
N ILE A 38 -17.43 11.78 -1.08
CA ILE A 38 -16.29 11.16 -0.42
C ILE A 38 -16.53 9.66 -0.57
N ALA A 39 -15.62 8.95 -1.23
CA ALA A 39 -15.66 7.50 -1.27
C ALA A 39 -15.74 7.02 0.18
N ARG A 40 -16.93 6.56 0.61
CA ARG A 40 -17.08 6.02 1.96
C ARG A 40 -16.21 4.77 1.99
N TYR A 41 -15.07 4.86 2.65
CA TYR A 41 -14.37 3.72 3.20
C TYR A 41 -15.32 3.12 4.24
N VAL A 42 -16.20 2.22 3.81
CA VAL A 42 -17.15 1.57 4.72
C VAL A 42 -16.43 0.38 5.35
N THR A 43 -15.73 0.64 6.45
CA THR A 43 -15.43 -0.36 7.48
C THR A 43 -16.51 -0.23 8.54
N LEU A 44 -17.57 -1.05 8.48
CA LEU A 44 -18.60 -1.05 9.51
C LEU A 44 -18.07 -1.76 10.76
N VAL A 45 -17.97 -1.00 11.84
CA VAL A 45 -17.83 -1.54 13.20
C VAL A 45 -19.20 -2.06 13.62
N ASP A 46 -19.27 -3.31 14.04
CA ASP A 46 -20.50 -3.95 14.54
C ASP A 46 -21.08 -3.15 15.71
N THR A 47 -22.27 -2.59 15.54
CA THR A 47 -23.17 -2.31 16.67
C THR A 47 -24.05 -3.53 16.93
N PRO A 48 -24.29 -3.89 18.21
CA PRO A 48 -25.12 -5.03 18.53
C PRO A 48 -26.61 -4.67 18.41
N ASP A 49 -27.33 -5.64 17.84
CA ASP A 49 -28.75 -5.93 17.99
C ASP A 49 -29.80 -5.16 17.16
N THR A 50 -30.41 -5.84 16.19
CA THR A 50 -31.80 -6.35 16.24
C THR A 50 -32.13 -7.05 14.91
N SER A 51 -32.69 -8.26 15.02
CA SER A 51 -33.22 -9.21 14.03
C SER A 51 -33.71 -8.68 12.67
N GLN A 52 -32.80 -8.39 11.75
CA GLN A 52 -33.01 -8.47 10.30
C GLN A 52 -31.76 -9.11 9.67
N GLU A 53 -31.94 -9.97 8.66
CA GLU A 53 -30.85 -10.66 7.97
C GLU A 53 -29.73 -9.68 7.59
N LYS A 54 -28.66 -9.63 8.41
CA LYS A 54 -27.48 -8.80 8.19
C LYS A 54 -26.79 -9.31 6.92
N LYS A 55 -27.18 -8.77 5.76
CA LYS A 55 -26.41 -8.92 4.52
C LYS A 55 -25.03 -8.34 4.80
N ALA A 56 -24.01 -9.19 4.92
CA ALA A 56 -22.67 -8.78 5.28
C ALA A 56 -22.17 -7.72 4.28
N VAL A 57 -22.13 -6.46 4.71
CA VAL A 57 -21.64 -5.35 3.91
C VAL A 57 -20.12 -5.39 3.91
N GLY A 58 -19.52 -6.30 3.15
CA GLY A 58 -18.06 -6.34 2.96
C GLY A 58 -17.50 -5.10 2.21
N ARG A 59 -16.19 -5.09 1.96
CA ARG A 59 -15.45 -3.94 1.41
C ARG A 59 -15.68 -3.74 -0.10
N PHE A 60 -15.85 -2.51 -0.56
CA PHE A 60 -15.96 -2.13 -1.98
C PHE A 60 -15.52 -0.68 -2.22
N TYR A 61 -15.24 -0.35 -3.47
CA TYR A 61 -15.09 1.03 -3.93
C TYR A 61 -16.29 1.44 -4.79
N LEU A 62 -16.61 2.73 -4.81
CA LEU A 62 -17.61 3.29 -5.72
C LEU A 62 -16.93 3.88 -6.96
N ARG A 63 -17.43 3.50 -8.13
CA ARG A 63 -16.92 4.00 -9.41
C ARG A 63 -17.05 5.53 -9.48
N ASP A 64 -16.04 6.17 -10.06
CA ASP A 64 -16.02 7.62 -10.31
C ASP A 64 -16.10 8.50 -9.04
N THR A 65 -15.77 7.92 -7.88
CA THR A 65 -15.58 8.66 -6.62
C THR A 65 -14.10 8.94 -6.35
N ILE A 66 -13.84 9.92 -5.48
CA ILE A 66 -12.48 10.30 -5.06
C ILE A 66 -12.18 9.64 -3.72
N VAL A 67 -11.05 8.94 -3.64
CA VAL A 67 -10.55 8.40 -2.37
C VAL A 67 -9.97 9.50 -1.48
N PRO A 68 -10.03 9.36 -0.14
CA PRO A 68 -9.59 10.41 0.79
C PRO A 68 -8.06 10.41 1.04
N PHE A 69 -7.27 9.82 0.15
CA PHE A 69 -5.81 9.71 0.26
C PHE A 69 -5.13 9.95 -1.09
N CYS A 70 -3.86 10.30 -1.06
CA CYS A 70 -3.00 10.48 -2.24
C CYS A 70 -1.74 9.63 -2.10
N SER A 71 -0.90 9.60 -3.13
CA SER A 71 0.41 8.95 -3.02
C SER A 71 1.28 9.68 -1.98
N ASP A 72 1.82 8.93 -1.03
CA ASP A 72 2.67 9.42 0.06
C ASP A 72 3.72 8.36 0.45
N GLU A 73 4.30 8.46 1.65
CA GLU A 73 5.27 7.47 2.16
C GLU A 73 4.69 6.05 2.26
N THR A 74 3.37 5.92 2.44
CA THR A 74 2.66 4.67 2.75
C THR A 74 1.64 4.25 1.69
N HIS A 75 1.24 5.15 0.80
CA HIS A 75 0.29 4.90 -0.27
C HIS A 75 0.94 5.15 -1.63
N GLU A 76 0.68 4.26 -2.59
CA GLU A 76 1.10 4.44 -3.98
C GLU A 76 -0.10 4.23 -4.91
N LEU A 77 -0.53 5.28 -5.62
CA LEU A 77 -1.60 5.20 -6.60
C LEU A 77 -1.04 4.92 -8.00
N ARG A 78 -1.56 3.90 -8.68
CA ARG A 78 -1.20 3.56 -10.06
C ARG A 78 -2.42 3.57 -10.99
N PRO A 79 -2.47 4.51 -11.97
CA PRO A 79 -3.58 4.68 -12.90
C PRO A 79 -3.63 3.61 -14.01
N VAL A 80 -3.37 2.35 -13.66
CA VAL A 80 -3.39 1.23 -14.61
C VAL A 80 -4.80 0.65 -14.66
N GLN A 81 -5.36 0.48 -15.85
CA GLN A 81 -6.68 -0.14 -16.07
C GLN A 81 -6.58 -1.62 -16.50
N ASN A 82 -5.37 -2.08 -16.79
CA ASN A 82 -5.08 -3.45 -17.24
C ASN A 82 -3.76 -3.92 -16.60
N MET A 83 -3.80 -4.98 -15.79
CA MET A 83 -2.60 -5.48 -15.09
C MET A 83 -1.47 -5.90 -16.03
N LYS A 84 -1.72 -6.15 -17.31
CA LYS A 84 -0.64 -6.41 -18.29
C LYS A 84 0.25 -5.20 -18.55
N MET A 85 -0.24 -3.99 -18.27
CA MET A 85 0.53 -2.75 -18.36
C MET A 85 1.29 -2.45 -17.06
N ALA A 86 1.01 -3.18 -15.97
CA ALA A 86 1.74 -3.01 -14.72
C ALA A 86 3.13 -3.64 -14.88
N SER A 87 4.16 -2.82 -14.67
CA SER A 87 5.55 -3.28 -14.70
C SER A 87 5.86 -4.12 -13.47
N SER A 88 6.31 -5.36 -13.67
CA SER A 88 6.77 -6.24 -12.59
C SER A 88 7.96 -5.66 -11.83
N ASN A 89 8.84 -4.94 -12.53
CA ASN A 89 9.99 -4.28 -11.92
C ASN A 89 9.52 -3.15 -11.02
N THR A 90 8.61 -2.30 -11.50
CA THR A 90 8.07 -1.18 -10.70
C THR A 90 7.32 -1.68 -9.47
N LEU A 91 6.53 -2.75 -9.61
CA LEU A 91 5.90 -3.42 -8.46
C LEU A 91 6.95 -3.88 -7.44
N PHE A 92 8.01 -4.53 -7.92
CA PHE A 92 9.09 -5.03 -7.06
C PHE A 92 9.82 -3.91 -6.32
N GLU A 93 10.19 -2.84 -7.02
CA GLU A 93 10.87 -1.67 -6.46
C GLU A 93 10.04 -1.04 -5.33
N ILE A 94 8.74 -0.84 -5.57
CA ILE A 94 7.82 -0.28 -4.58
C ILE A 94 7.61 -1.23 -3.41
N VAL A 95 7.40 -2.52 -3.65
CA VAL A 95 7.18 -3.47 -2.55
C VAL A 95 8.43 -3.57 -1.67
N CYS A 96 9.62 -3.60 -2.29
CA CYS A 96 10.88 -3.59 -1.55
C CYS A 96 11.04 -2.31 -0.72
N SER A 97 10.76 -1.14 -1.31
CA SER A 97 10.83 0.13 -0.59
C SER A 97 9.82 0.25 0.53
N PHE A 98 8.59 -0.25 0.33
CA PHE A 98 7.55 -0.33 1.36
C PHE A 98 7.94 -1.24 2.52
N LEU A 99 8.49 -2.42 2.25
CA LEU A 99 9.00 -3.31 3.31
C LEU A 99 10.08 -2.60 4.16
N ASN A 100 10.88 -1.74 3.55
CA ASN A 100 11.94 -1.00 4.22
C ASN A 100 11.47 0.27 4.97
N THR A 101 10.19 0.62 4.92
CA THR A 101 9.62 1.68 5.77
C THR A 101 9.30 1.20 7.19
N TRP A 102 9.13 -0.11 7.37
CA TRP A 102 8.57 -0.75 8.58
C TRP A 102 7.17 -0.27 8.97
N LYS A 103 6.47 0.43 8.07
CA LYS A 103 5.08 0.87 8.23
C LYS A 103 4.16 -0.03 7.40
N PRO A 104 2.87 -0.13 7.74
CA PRO A 104 1.87 -0.67 6.82
C PRO A 104 1.75 0.24 5.60
N CYS A 105 1.93 -0.32 4.40
CA CYS A 105 1.83 0.42 3.15
C CYS A 105 0.87 -0.31 2.19
N THR A 106 0.26 0.45 1.28
CA THR A 106 -0.62 -0.12 0.25
C THR A 106 -0.37 0.51 -1.10
N MET A 107 -0.20 -0.33 -2.11
CA MET A 107 -0.16 0.07 -3.51
C MET A 107 -1.51 -0.25 -4.16
N TYR A 108 -2.07 0.72 -4.89
CA TYR A 108 -3.41 0.64 -5.48
C TYR A 108 -3.33 0.70 -7.00
N TYR A 109 -3.75 -0.37 -7.66
CA TYR A 109 -4.00 -0.33 -9.11
C TYR A 109 -5.47 -0.02 -9.39
N GLY A 110 -5.72 0.84 -10.38
CA GLY A 110 -7.06 1.25 -10.79
C GLY A 110 -7.57 2.52 -10.10
N ILE A 111 -6.71 3.24 -9.38
CA ILE A 111 -6.98 4.58 -8.85
C ILE A 111 -6.07 5.57 -9.59
N THR A 112 -6.63 6.68 -10.06
CA THR A 112 -5.83 7.71 -10.73
C THR A 112 -4.94 8.47 -9.75
N GLU A 113 -3.95 9.20 -10.25
CA GLU A 113 -3.11 10.07 -9.41
C GLU A 113 -3.92 11.14 -8.66
N ALA A 114 -5.05 11.58 -9.22
CA ALA A 114 -6.00 12.48 -8.58
C ALA A 114 -6.96 11.78 -7.60
N GLY A 115 -6.78 10.48 -7.33
CA GLY A 115 -7.61 9.71 -6.42
C GLY A 115 -8.92 9.19 -7.02
N LEU A 116 -9.14 9.28 -8.33
CA LEU A 116 -10.38 8.85 -8.96
C LEU A 116 -10.42 7.33 -9.16
N VAL A 117 -11.46 6.68 -8.64
CA VAL A 117 -11.65 5.22 -8.76
C VAL A 117 -12.12 4.87 -10.18
N ARG A 118 -11.28 4.15 -10.93
CA ARG A 118 -11.58 3.65 -12.28
C ARG A 118 -11.61 2.13 -12.37
N GLY A 119 -10.74 1.48 -11.62
CA GLY A 119 -10.61 0.03 -11.55
C GLY A 119 -9.77 -0.60 -12.65
N VAL A 120 -9.59 -1.90 -12.47
CA VAL A 120 -8.94 -2.83 -13.38
C VAL A 120 -9.92 -3.95 -13.67
N MET A 121 -10.14 -4.25 -14.95
CA MET A 121 -10.92 -5.42 -15.33
C MET A 121 -10.08 -6.68 -15.15
N LEU A 122 -10.56 -7.62 -14.34
CA LEU A 122 -9.88 -8.88 -14.04
C LEU A 122 -10.87 -10.04 -13.98
N ASN A 123 -10.57 -11.11 -14.70
CA ASN A 123 -11.21 -12.41 -14.49
C ASN A 123 -10.46 -13.24 -13.43
N GLN A 124 -11.05 -14.37 -13.03
CA GLN A 124 -10.45 -15.26 -12.02
C GLN A 124 -9.00 -15.66 -12.35
N LYS A 125 -8.74 -16.07 -13.59
CA LYS A 125 -7.40 -16.51 -14.02
C LYS A 125 -6.38 -15.38 -13.90
N GLU A 126 -6.78 -14.15 -14.25
CA GLU A 126 -5.90 -12.97 -14.13
C GLU A 126 -5.60 -12.64 -12.67
N ARG A 127 -6.57 -12.77 -11.77
CA ARG A 127 -6.33 -12.62 -10.31
C ARG A 127 -5.30 -13.61 -9.79
N ASP A 128 -5.39 -14.86 -10.23
CA ASP A 128 -4.45 -15.91 -9.82
C ASP A 128 -3.04 -15.68 -10.39
N VAL A 129 -2.93 -15.15 -11.60
CA VAL A 129 -1.64 -14.73 -12.18
C VAL A 129 -1.00 -13.59 -11.37
N VAL A 130 -1.79 -12.59 -10.94
CA VAL A 130 -1.28 -11.50 -10.09
C VAL A 130 -0.75 -12.03 -8.76
N ARG A 131 -1.51 -12.91 -8.08
CA ARG A 131 -1.07 -13.55 -6.83
C ARG A 131 0.23 -14.32 -7.01
N LEU A 132 0.30 -15.18 -8.03
CA LEU A 132 1.50 -15.96 -8.33
C LEU A 132 2.71 -15.06 -8.67
N GLY A 133 2.49 -13.92 -9.33
CA GLY A 133 3.54 -12.93 -9.61
C GLY A 133 4.15 -12.37 -8.33
N ILE A 134 3.29 -12.04 -7.35
CA ILE A 134 3.73 -11.54 -6.05
C ILE A 134 4.44 -12.62 -5.23
N ASP A 135 3.93 -13.85 -5.22
CA ASP A 135 4.60 -14.98 -4.55
C ASP A 135 5.99 -15.25 -5.12
N LYS A 136 6.16 -15.12 -6.45
CA LYS A 136 7.46 -15.28 -7.11
C LYS A 136 8.42 -14.16 -6.72
N MET A 137 7.92 -12.94 -6.71
CA MET A 137 8.66 -11.74 -6.35
C MET A 137 9.14 -11.77 -4.90
N GLU A 138 8.30 -12.18 -3.94
CA GLU A 138 8.67 -12.31 -2.53
C GLU A 138 9.90 -13.20 -2.33
N ARG A 139 10.04 -14.26 -3.13
CA ARG A 139 11.14 -15.24 -3.04
C ARG A 139 12.50 -14.65 -3.44
N THR A 140 12.53 -13.51 -4.13
CA THR A 140 13.78 -12.86 -4.58
C THR A 140 14.34 -11.87 -3.57
N LEU A 141 13.60 -11.55 -2.50
CA LEU A 141 14.02 -10.64 -1.43
C LEU A 141 14.84 -11.35 -0.35
N ARG A 142 15.79 -10.64 0.27
CA ARG A 142 16.64 -11.10 1.36
C ARG A 142 16.68 -10.06 2.50
N PRO A 143 16.36 -10.44 3.76
CA PRO A 143 15.80 -11.73 4.15
C PRO A 143 14.44 -11.98 3.48
N ARG A 144 14.00 -13.25 3.44
CA ARG A 144 12.68 -13.54 2.89
C ARG A 144 11.62 -12.92 3.82
N PRO A 145 10.65 -12.15 3.29
CA PRO A 145 9.53 -11.65 4.09
C PRO A 145 8.78 -12.78 4.82
N MET A 146 8.18 -12.47 5.96
CA MET A 146 7.31 -13.44 6.65
C MET A 146 6.05 -13.68 5.82
N PRO A 147 5.40 -14.86 5.95
CA PRO A 147 4.07 -15.06 5.39
C PRO A 147 3.15 -13.90 5.81
N GLN A 148 2.32 -13.39 4.89
CA GLN A 148 1.42 -12.24 5.10
C GLN A 148 2.10 -10.86 5.18
N SER A 149 3.43 -10.77 5.02
CA SER A 149 4.11 -9.46 4.85
C SER A 149 3.69 -8.77 3.56
N ILE A 150 3.28 -9.55 2.57
CA ILE A 150 2.70 -9.05 1.32
C ILE A 150 1.39 -9.78 1.09
N ALA A 151 0.31 -9.04 0.86
CA ALA A 151 -1.02 -9.57 0.56
C ALA A 151 -1.63 -8.84 -0.64
N VAL A 152 -2.51 -9.53 -1.36
CA VAL A 152 -3.20 -8.99 -2.53
C VAL A 152 -4.70 -9.11 -2.35
N GLU A 153 -5.36 -7.97 -2.28
CA GLU A 153 -6.81 -7.89 -2.19
C GLU A 153 -7.41 -7.37 -3.49
N PHE A 154 -8.48 -8.01 -3.94
CA PHE A 154 -9.25 -7.60 -5.12
C PHE A 154 -10.56 -7.00 -4.65
N VAL A 155 -10.59 -5.70 -4.43
CA VAL A 155 -11.74 -5.00 -3.86
C VAL A 155 -12.70 -4.61 -4.99
N PRO A 156 -13.96 -5.09 -5.00
CA PRO A 156 -14.88 -4.84 -6.11
C PRO A 156 -15.21 -3.36 -6.23
N ILE A 157 -15.37 -2.90 -7.47
CA ILE A 157 -15.92 -1.58 -7.78
C ILE A 157 -17.39 -1.71 -8.15
N LEU A 158 -18.23 -1.00 -7.42
CA LEU A 158 -19.67 -0.92 -7.66
C LEU A 158 -20.04 0.41 -8.30
N ARG A 159 -21.11 0.45 -9.08
CA ARG A 159 -21.68 1.71 -9.59
C ARG A 159 -22.58 2.32 -8.52
N THR A 160 -23.31 1.48 -7.81
CA THR A 160 -24.16 1.84 -6.67
C THR A 160 -23.88 0.93 -5.48
N PRO A 161 -24.10 1.38 -4.23
CA PRO A 161 -23.91 0.53 -3.04
C PRO A 161 -24.77 -0.75 -3.04
N ASP A 162 -25.88 -0.75 -3.78
CA ASP A 162 -26.84 -1.84 -3.83
C ASP A 162 -26.49 -2.90 -4.91
N ASP A 163 -25.49 -2.64 -5.74
CA ASP A 163 -25.07 -3.57 -6.80
C ASP A 163 -24.56 -4.91 -6.23
N SER A 164 -24.91 -6.00 -6.91
CA SER A 164 -24.38 -7.33 -6.57
C SER A 164 -22.88 -7.41 -6.84
N ARG A 165 -22.15 -7.95 -5.87
CA ARG A 165 -20.69 -8.09 -5.92
C ARG A 165 -20.22 -9.30 -6.70
N GLU A 166 -21.05 -10.33 -6.79
CA GLU A 166 -20.70 -11.60 -7.42
C GLU A 166 -20.58 -11.47 -8.94
N ALA A 167 -21.26 -10.48 -9.52
CA ALA A 167 -21.22 -10.19 -10.95
C ALA A 167 -20.10 -9.20 -11.36
N VAL A 168 -19.26 -8.75 -10.41
CA VAL A 168 -18.28 -7.69 -10.67
C VAL A 168 -16.99 -8.27 -11.25
N SER A 169 -16.57 -7.73 -12.40
CA SER A 169 -15.28 -8.03 -13.03
C SER A 169 -14.27 -6.89 -12.93
N VAL A 170 -14.62 -5.79 -12.24
CA VAL A 170 -13.79 -4.58 -12.12
C VAL A 170 -13.40 -4.36 -10.66
N PHE A 171 -12.11 -4.26 -10.39
CA PHE A 171 -11.55 -4.22 -9.04
C PHE A 171 -10.56 -3.07 -8.87
N VAL A 172 -10.40 -2.58 -7.65
CA VAL A 172 -9.14 -2.01 -7.20
C VAL A 172 -8.27 -3.18 -6.73
N VAL A 173 -7.05 -3.28 -7.24
CA VAL A 173 -6.07 -4.26 -6.75
C VAL A 173 -5.22 -3.57 -5.69
N GLU A 174 -5.35 -4.02 -4.45
CA GLU A 174 -4.55 -3.54 -3.33
C GLU A 174 -3.41 -4.53 -3.08
N VAL A 175 -2.17 -4.07 -3.18
CA VAL A 175 -0.99 -4.81 -2.72
C VAL A 175 -0.60 -4.23 -1.37
N ILE A 176 -0.94 -4.95 -0.31
CA ILE A 176 -0.72 -4.56 1.08
C ILE A 176 0.64 -5.09 1.50
N VAL A 177 1.49 -4.22 2.05
CA VAL A 177 2.87 -4.52 2.42
C VAL A 177 3.12 -4.14 3.87
N ARG A 178 3.79 -5.03 4.61
CA ARG A 178 4.15 -4.85 6.02
C ARG A 178 5.59 -5.30 6.21
N GLY A 179 6.48 -4.34 6.43
CA GLY A 179 7.87 -4.61 6.79
C GLY A 179 8.00 -5.11 8.22
N ALA A 180 8.94 -6.02 8.47
CA ALA A 180 9.36 -6.34 9.83
C ALA A 180 10.25 -5.19 10.37
N PRO A 181 10.03 -4.73 11.62
CA PRO A 181 10.91 -3.76 12.25
C PRO A 181 12.39 -4.21 12.22
N ASP A 182 13.29 -3.23 12.14
CA ASP A 182 14.75 -3.44 12.17
C ASP A 182 15.27 -4.40 11.08
N THR A 183 14.50 -4.59 10.01
CA THR A 183 14.82 -5.50 8.92
C THR A 183 14.96 -4.74 7.62
N LEU A 184 16.15 -4.81 7.01
CA LEU A 184 16.39 -4.27 5.68
C LEU A 184 16.26 -5.38 4.64
N TYR A 185 15.27 -5.23 3.76
CA TYR A 185 15.01 -6.11 2.63
C TYR A 185 15.80 -5.63 1.42
N ILE A 186 16.62 -6.53 0.89
CA ILE A 186 17.52 -6.28 -0.22
C ILE A 186 17.17 -7.27 -1.33
N PRO A 187 17.02 -6.82 -2.59
CA PRO A 187 16.91 -7.72 -3.73
C PRO A 187 18.20 -8.55 -3.92
N SER A 188 18.15 -9.60 -4.72
CA SER A 188 19.38 -10.31 -5.15
C SER A 188 20.34 -9.44 -5.98
N SER A 189 19.89 -8.29 -6.48
CA SER A 189 20.69 -7.30 -7.20
C SER A 189 21.43 -6.36 -6.25
N ASN A 190 22.50 -5.70 -6.72
CA ASN A 190 23.27 -4.78 -5.89
C ASN A 190 22.44 -3.53 -5.51
N GLY A 191 22.40 -3.20 -4.21
CA GLY A 191 21.62 -2.09 -3.63
C GLY A 191 20.23 -2.48 -3.13
N CYS A 192 19.56 -1.58 -2.43
CA CYS A 192 18.19 -1.76 -1.95
C CYS A 192 17.28 -0.63 -2.43
N TYR A 193 15.98 -0.79 -2.26
CA TYR A 193 15.02 0.27 -2.53
C TYR A 193 14.53 0.83 -1.21
N LEU A 194 14.52 2.15 -1.08
CA LEU A 194 14.06 2.86 0.10
C LEU A 194 12.92 3.81 -0.29
N ARG A 195 12.18 4.25 0.71
CA ARG A 195 10.97 5.04 0.54
C ARG A 195 11.01 6.25 1.47
N ASP A 196 10.88 7.42 0.86
CA ASP A 196 10.43 8.65 1.50
C ASP A 196 9.11 9.02 0.80
N LYS A 197 9.02 10.15 0.08
CA LYS A 197 7.83 10.46 -0.74
C LYS A 197 7.68 9.59 -1.98
N ALA A 198 8.79 9.04 -2.46
CA ALA A 198 8.85 8.18 -3.62
C ALA A 198 9.86 7.06 -3.39
N THR A 199 9.76 6.01 -4.20
CA THR A 199 10.74 4.92 -4.21
C THR A 199 12.03 5.39 -4.86
N TYR A 200 13.17 5.16 -4.22
CA TYR A 200 14.49 5.41 -4.77
C TYR A 200 15.42 4.24 -4.51
N HIS A 201 16.41 4.08 -5.39
CA HIS A 201 17.48 3.09 -5.23
C HIS A 201 18.57 3.66 -4.33
N ALA A 202 19.03 2.86 -3.38
CA ALA A 202 20.12 3.19 -2.47
C ALA A 202 21.19 2.11 -2.57
N THR A 203 22.45 2.55 -2.64
CA THR A 203 23.59 1.64 -2.67
C THR A 203 23.99 1.21 -1.26
N THR A 204 24.70 0.08 -1.15
CA THR A 204 25.16 -0.46 0.14
C THR A 204 26.05 0.49 0.92
N GLU A 205 26.70 1.45 0.26
CA GLU A 205 27.55 2.47 0.88
C GLU A 205 26.72 3.55 1.57
N GLU A 206 25.62 3.98 0.95
CA GLU A 206 24.72 5.01 1.48
C GLU A 206 23.90 4.52 2.69
N VAL A 207 23.64 3.22 2.79
CA VAL A 207 22.84 2.63 3.87
C VAL A 207 23.67 2.34 5.13
N ARG A 208 25.01 2.37 5.04
CA ARG A 208 25.93 2.11 6.17
C ARG A 208 26.51 3.38 6.81
N ALA A 209 26.33 4.54 6.18
CA ALA A 209 26.80 5.84 6.66
C ALA A 209 25.88 6.41 7.74
#